data_AF-A0AAE6ZF32-F1
#
_entry.id   AF-A0AAE6ZF32-F1
#
_cell.length_a   1.000
_cell.length_b   1.000
_cell.length_c   1.000
_cell.angle_alpha   90.00
_cell.angle_beta   90.00
_cell.angle_gamma   90.00
#
_symmetry.space_group_name_H-M   'P 1'
#
loop_
_entity.id
_entity.type
_entity.pdbx_description
1 polymer ?
#
loop_
_entity_poly.entity_id
_entity_poly.type
_entity_poly.pdbx_seq_one_letter_code
_entity_poly.pdbx_strand_id
1 'polypeptide(L)'
;MTDFLHIDNRDSDTCTASFRKIADTIMNDHLLRAGDNRYRIVDCEFYYCSDTHNDPYAHAHEHIQSSNGEWYFHGTGMDITLSTAHAFGGIMIRGIAPVADSQQLPSRAGTIAGPLKVCREIFKQFGSVLREEPLYFGLENISTVRTHNSIDKARLFAVPRVALNTAKDPEEIFCGRPYRFLSFLYLPHKESEKARRYLIHHPEDPLSPVEYDAYASGRLW
;
A
#
# COMPACT_ATOMS: atom_id res chain seq x y z
N MET A 1 -19.80 -5.28 9.85
CA MET A 1 -18.34 -5.40 9.65
C MET A 1 -17.71 -4.16 10.24
N THR A 2 -16.67 -4.31 11.07
CA THR A 2 -15.89 -3.17 11.55
C THR A 2 -15.26 -2.49 10.34
N ASP A 3 -15.45 -1.18 10.19
CA ASP A 3 -14.79 -0.40 9.14
C ASP A 3 -13.29 -0.34 9.44
N PHE A 4 -12.53 -1.27 8.86
CA PHE A 4 -11.08 -1.34 9.08
C PHE A 4 -10.34 -0.18 8.44
N LEU A 5 -11.00 0.65 7.63
CA LEU A 5 -10.44 1.86 7.00
C LEU A 5 -10.60 3.11 7.89
N HIS A 6 -11.16 2.98 9.10
CA HIS A 6 -11.29 4.10 10.02
C HIS A 6 -9.93 4.69 10.42
N ILE A 7 -9.81 6.01 10.29
CA ILE A 7 -8.67 6.80 10.74
C ILE A 7 -9.07 7.61 11.97
N ASP A 8 -8.32 7.42 13.05
CA ASP A 8 -8.39 8.26 14.23
C ASP A 8 -7.62 9.55 14.00
N ASN A 9 -8.34 10.63 13.68
CA ASN A 9 -7.79 11.93 13.33
C ASN A 9 -7.82 12.92 14.51
N ARG A 10 -7.64 12.46 15.75
CA ARG A 10 -7.47 13.37 16.89
C ARG A 10 -6.21 14.22 16.80
N ASP A 11 -5.12 13.63 16.29
CA ASP A 11 -3.86 14.31 16.04
C ASP A 11 -3.02 13.56 14.97
N SER A 12 -1.83 14.08 14.68
CA SER A 12 -0.94 13.50 13.66
C SER A 12 -0.43 12.09 14.03
N ASP A 13 -0.28 11.79 15.31
CA ASP A 13 0.28 10.51 15.77
C ASP A 13 -0.79 9.43 15.72
N THR A 14 -2.04 9.76 16.09
CA THR A 14 -3.19 8.84 15.94
C THR A 14 -3.50 8.55 14.47
N CYS A 15 -3.34 9.54 13.58
CA CYS A 15 -3.41 9.32 12.13
C CYS A 15 -2.35 8.31 11.68
N THR A 16 -1.09 8.52 12.08
CA THR A 16 0.03 7.64 11.70
C THR A 16 -0.17 6.21 12.19
N ALA A 17 -0.63 6.04 13.45
CA ALA A 17 -0.96 4.74 14.01
C ALA A 17 -2.10 4.05 13.24
N SER A 18 -3.11 4.81 12.83
CA SER A 18 -4.21 4.31 12.00
C SER A 18 -3.72 3.85 10.62
N PHE A 19 -2.85 4.61 9.97
CA PHE A 19 -2.27 4.22 8.68
C PHE A 19 -1.53 2.88 8.77
N ARG A 20 -0.72 2.69 9.83
CA ARG A 20 0.00 1.43 10.06
C ARG A 20 -0.95 0.26 10.26
N LYS A 21 -2.01 0.45 11.05
CA LYS A 21 -3.04 -0.59 11.29
C LYS A 21 -3.78 -0.97 10.00
N ILE A 22 -4.16 0.02 9.21
CA ILE A 22 -4.82 -0.19 7.92
C ILE A 22 -3.87 -0.93 6.97
N ALA A 23 -2.61 -0.49 6.87
CA ALA A 23 -1.59 -1.15 6.06
C ALA A 23 -1.40 -2.62 6.47
N ASP A 24 -1.27 -2.91 7.77
CA ASP A 24 -1.17 -4.29 8.27
C ASP A 24 -2.39 -5.11 7.85
N THR A 25 -3.59 -4.54 8.00
CA THR A 25 -4.83 -5.22 7.62
C THR A 25 -4.88 -5.55 6.13
N ILE A 26 -4.60 -4.59 5.23
CA ILE A 26 -4.72 -4.81 3.78
C ILE A 26 -3.57 -5.63 3.20
N MET A 27 -2.39 -5.61 3.83
CA MET A 27 -1.19 -6.30 3.34
C MET A 27 -1.02 -7.71 3.92
N ASN A 28 -1.47 -7.94 5.17
CA ASN A 28 -1.29 -9.20 5.87
C ASN A 28 -2.58 -10.02 6.05
N ASP A 29 -3.75 -9.39 6.07
CA ASP A 29 -5.02 -10.10 6.29
C ASP A 29 -5.92 -10.15 5.04
N HIS A 30 -5.53 -9.49 3.94
CA HIS A 30 -6.26 -9.47 2.68
C HIS A 30 -5.39 -9.80 1.46
N LEU A 31 -6.04 -10.29 0.41
CA LEU A 31 -5.50 -10.42 -0.94
C LEU A 31 -6.32 -9.52 -1.88
N LEU A 32 -5.63 -8.83 -2.79
CA LEU A 32 -6.27 -8.18 -3.92
C LEU A 32 -6.59 -9.25 -4.98
N ARG A 33 -7.87 -9.47 -5.25
CA ARG A 33 -8.32 -10.31 -6.36
C ARG A 33 -8.49 -9.47 -7.61
N ALA A 34 -8.02 -9.98 -8.75
CA ALA A 34 -8.32 -9.46 -10.07
C ALA A 34 -8.55 -10.64 -11.03
N GLY A 35 -9.79 -10.84 -11.44
CA GLY A 35 -10.24 -12.04 -12.14
C GLY A 35 -10.05 -13.29 -11.26
N ASP A 36 -9.31 -14.26 -11.79
CA ASP A 36 -8.98 -15.51 -11.11
C ASP A 36 -7.67 -15.44 -10.32
N ASN A 37 -6.91 -14.35 -10.50
CA ASN A 37 -5.63 -14.15 -9.85
C ASN A 37 -5.78 -13.41 -8.52
N ARG A 38 -4.89 -13.76 -7.59
CA ARG A 38 -4.78 -13.12 -6.27
C ARG A 38 -3.38 -12.58 -6.07
N TYR A 39 -3.34 -11.43 -5.44
CA TYR A 39 -2.11 -10.72 -5.18
C TYR A 39 -2.07 -10.24 -3.73
N ARG A 40 -0.88 -10.26 -3.14
CA ARG A 40 -0.62 -9.52 -1.92
C ARG A 40 -0.29 -8.08 -2.27
N ILE A 41 -0.83 -7.12 -1.52
CA ILE A 41 -0.36 -5.73 -1.54
C ILE A 41 0.91 -5.66 -0.71
N VAL A 42 1.92 -5.01 -1.28
CA VAL A 42 3.31 -5.12 -0.79
C VAL A 42 4.03 -3.77 -0.75
N ASP A 43 3.43 -2.74 -1.36
CA ASP A 43 3.87 -1.35 -1.34
C ASP A 43 2.63 -0.46 -1.50
N CYS A 44 2.36 0.41 -0.52
CA CYS A 44 1.27 1.38 -0.57
C CYS A 44 1.65 2.72 0.09
N GLU A 45 1.00 3.80 -0.32
CA GLU A 45 1.19 5.15 0.21
C GLU A 45 -0.13 5.74 0.70
N PHE A 46 -0.10 6.39 1.87
CA PHE A 46 -1.25 7.12 2.42
C PHE A 46 -1.17 8.60 2.04
N TYR A 47 -2.32 9.13 1.66
CA TYR A 47 -2.57 10.55 1.42
C TYR A 47 -3.86 10.91 2.12
N TYR A 48 -3.82 11.78 3.14
CA TYR A 48 -4.98 12.01 3.99
C TYR A 48 -5.04 13.44 4.49
N CYS A 49 -6.19 14.07 4.33
CA CYS A 49 -6.46 15.42 4.76
C CYS A 49 -7.67 15.45 5.71
N SER A 50 -7.52 16.12 6.84
CA SER A 50 -8.57 16.41 7.83
C SER A 50 -8.18 17.66 8.63
N ASP A 51 -9.10 18.17 9.46
CA ASP A 51 -8.87 19.38 10.25
C ASP A 51 -7.57 19.37 11.09
N THR A 52 -7.15 18.19 11.57
CA THR A 52 -5.96 17.99 12.42
C THR A 52 -4.75 17.46 11.65
N HIS A 53 -4.92 17.10 10.37
CA HIS A 53 -3.90 16.47 9.55
C HIS A 53 -4.02 16.96 8.10
N ASN A 54 -3.34 18.06 7.78
CA ASN A 54 -3.50 18.75 6.51
C ASN A 54 -2.40 18.39 5.51
N ASP A 55 -2.37 17.13 5.07
CA ASP A 55 -1.37 16.66 4.10
C ASP A 55 -1.53 17.35 2.73
N PRO A 56 -0.59 18.20 2.29
CA PRO A 56 -0.73 18.97 1.06
C PRO A 56 -0.62 18.10 -0.21
N TYR A 57 -0.26 16.84 -0.04
CA TYR A 57 -0.18 15.85 -1.11
C TYR A 57 -1.49 15.08 -1.31
N ALA A 58 -2.45 15.19 -0.38
CA ALA A 58 -3.77 14.61 -0.55
C ALA A 58 -4.55 15.36 -1.63
N HIS A 59 -5.02 14.62 -2.63
CA HIS A 59 -5.82 15.20 -3.70
C HIS A 59 -7.27 15.35 -3.25
N ALA A 60 -7.75 16.59 -3.16
CA ALA A 60 -9.17 16.88 -3.04
C ALA A 60 -9.81 16.83 -4.43
N HIS A 61 -10.33 15.67 -4.83
CA HIS A 61 -11.29 15.59 -5.94
C HIS A 61 -12.69 15.44 -5.37
N GLU A 62 -13.68 16.10 -5.97
CA GLU A 62 -15.09 16.05 -5.56
C GLU A 62 -15.60 14.60 -5.42
N HIS A 63 -15.12 13.67 -6.25
CA HIS A 63 -15.46 12.24 -6.19
C HIS A 63 -14.86 11.47 -5.01
N ILE A 64 -13.74 11.92 -4.43
CA ILE A 64 -13.09 11.24 -3.29
C ILE A 64 -13.87 11.50 -2.00
N GLN A 65 -14.62 12.60 -1.93
CA GLN A 65 -15.40 12.97 -0.75
C GLN A 65 -16.70 12.18 -0.59
N SER A 66 -17.19 11.47 -1.62
CA SER A 66 -18.53 10.88 -1.55
C SER A 66 -18.62 9.48 -0.94
N SER A 67 -17.53 8.70 -0.88
CA SER A 67 -17.59 7.29 -0.41
C SER A 67 -16.25 6.79 0.15
N ASN A 68 -16.29 6.11 1.30
CA ASN A 68 -15.14 5.42 1.91
C ASN A 68 -14.99 4.00 1.33
N GLY A 69 -13.76 3.57 1.03
CA GLY A 69 -13.47 2.20 0.57
C GLY A 69 -13.77 1.89 -0.90
N GLU A 70 -13.98 2.92 -1.73
CA GLU A 70 -14.17 2.77 -3.17
C GLU A 70 -12.82 2.70 -3.90
N TRP A 71 -12.84 2.14 -5.12
CA TRP A 71 -11.69 2.19 -6.01
C TRP A 71 -11.65 3.51 -6.79
N TYR A 72 -10.56 4.27 -6.65
CA TYR A 72 -10.36 5.52 -7.38
C TYR A 72 -9.14 5.43 -8.30
N PHE A 73 -9.36 5.58 -9.61
CA PHE A 73 -8.29 5.60 -10.61
C PHE A 73 -7.96 7.03 -11.02
N HIS A 74 -6.67 7.34 -11.10
CA HIS A 74 -6.18 8.63 -11.56
C HIS A 74 -4.91 8.45 -12.40
N GLY A 75 -4.42 9.53 -13.03
CA GLY A 75 -3.34 9.47 -14.02
C GLY A 75 -2.01 8.90 -13.53
N THR A 76 -1.85 8.66 -12.23
CA THR A 76 -0.62 8.13 -11.62
C THR A 76 -0.80 6.78 -10.95
N GLY A 77 -2.02 6.27 -10.77
CA GLY A 77 -2.26 5.05 -10.00
C GLY A 77 -3.73 4.76 -9.69
N MET A 78 -3.91 3.92 -8.68
CA MET A 78 -5.20 3.52 -8.14
C MET A 78 -5.14 3.55 -6.62
N ASP A 79 -6.18 4.12 -6.02
CA ASP A 79 -6.34 4.30 -4.60
C ASP A 79 -7.55 3.53 -4.07
N ILE A 80 -7.48 3.15 -2.78
CA ILE A 80 -8.67 2.90 -1.96
C ILE A 80 -9.05 4.22 -1.31
N THR A 81 -10.26 4.73 -1.52
CA THR A 81 -10.67 6.02 -0.97
C THR A 81 -10.78 5.99 0.54
N LEU A 82 -10.35 7.08 1.18
CA LEU A 82 -10.52 7.34 2.61
C LEU A 82 -11.40 8.56 2.73
N SER A 83 -12.67 8.41 3.12
CA SER A 83 -13.60 9.53 3.18
C SER A 83 -14.48 9.51 4.42
N THR A 84 -14.68 10.69 5.02
CA THR A 84 -15.66 10.95 6.07
C THR A 84 -16.28 12.33 5.82
N ALA A 85 -17.23 12.75 6.68
CA ALA A 85 -17.81 14.09 6.60
C ALA A 85 -16.78 15.24 6.71
N HIS A 86 -15.63 15.01 7.34
CA HIS A 86 -14.62 16.04 7.63
C HIS A 86 -13.20 15.65 7.19
N ALA A 87 -13.08 14.62 6.35
CA ALA A 87 -11.77 14.15 5.90
C ALA A 87 -11.86 13.45 4.54
N PHE A 88 -10.78 13.54 3.78
CA PHE A 88 -10.65 12.89 2.48
C PHE A 88 -9.22 12.40 2.26
N GLY A 89 -9.05 11.43 1.37
CA GLY A 89 -7.75 10.84 1.09
C GLY A 89 -7.84 9.55 0.29
N GLY A 90 -6.70 8.89 0.19
CA GLY A 90 -6.56 7.63 -0.53
C GLY A 90 -5.36 6.82 -0.06
N ILE A 91 -5.46 5.51 -0.25
CA ILE A 91 -4.37 4.56 -0.08
C ILE A 91 -3.93 4.12 -1.48
N MET A 92 -2.84 4.68 -1.97
CA MET A 92 -2.31 4.36 -3.29
C MET A 92 -1.62 3.02 -3.29
N ILE A 93 -2.06 2.11 -4.17
CA ILE A 93 -1.45 0.80 -4.35
C ILE A 93 -0.30 0.93 -5.35
N ARG A 94 0.93 0.68 -4.89
CA ARG A 94 2.16 0.87 -5.67
C ARG A 94 2.84 -0.41 -6.06
N GLY A 95 2.63 -1.46 -5.28
CA GLY A 95 3.21 -2.76 -5.54
C GLY A 95 2.24 -3.87 -5.17
N ILE A 96 2.21 -4.88 -6.03
CA ILE A 96 1.51 -6.14 -5.80
C ILE A 96 2.43 -7.31 -6.11
N ALA A 97 2.20 -8.45 -5.48
CA ALA A 97 2.90 -9.67 -5.81
C ALA A 97 1.95 -10.87 -5.90
N PRO A 98 2.04 -11.70 -6.95
CA PRO A 98 1.17 -12.85 -7.12
C PRO A 98 1.29 -13.83 -5.94
N VAL A 99 0.16 -14.40 -5.54
CA VAL A 99 0.11 -15.52 -4.61
C VAL A 99 -0.19 -16.77 -5.43
N ALA A 100 0.80 -17.66 -5.57
CA ALA A 100 0.62 -18.94 -6.25
C ALA A 100 -0.08 -19.96 -5.32
N ASP A 101 -0.87 -20.87 -5.89
CA ASP A 101 -1.52 -21.97 -5.14
C ASP A 101 -0.51 -22.86 -4.40
N SER A 102 0.74 -22.89 -4.88
CA SER A 102 1.88 -23.55 -4.24
C SER A 102 2.92 -22.53 -3.75
N GLN A 103 2.79 -22.16 -2.48
CA GLN A 103 3.87 -21.86 -1.53
C GLN A 103 4.83 -20.68 -1.77
N GLN A 104 5.23 -20.13 -0.63
CA GLN A 104 6.20 -19.06 -0.37
C GLN A 104 5.71 -17.64 -0.59
N LEU A 105 6.03 -16.82 0.42
CA LEU A 105 6.00 -15.38 0.37
C LEU A 105 6.52 -14.90 -0.98
N PRO A 106 5.91 -13.87 -1.58
CA PRO A 106 6.24 -13.46 -2.94
C PRO A 106 7.75 -13.23 -3.09
N SER A 107 8.40 -14.09 -3.87
CA SER A 107 9.81 -13.89 -4.20
C SER A 107 9.97 -12.61 -5.02
N ARG A 108 11.15 -12.01 -4.94
CA ARG A 108 11.58 -10.88 -5.79
C ARG A 108 11.22 -11.08 -7.26
N ALA A 109 11.22 -12.32 -7.75
CA ALA A 109 11.00 -12.69 -9.14
C ALA A 109 9.55 -12.50 -9.65
N GLY A 110 8.56 -12.22 -8.80
CA GLY A 110 7.17 -12.02 -9.21
C GLY A 110 6.58 -10.64 -8.91
N THR A 111 7.32 -9.77 -8.23
CA THR A 111 6.79 -8.49 -7.75
C THR A 111 6.56 -7.50 -8.89
N ILE A 112 5.40 -6.88 -8.88
CA ILE A 112 5.01 -5.82 -9.81
C ILE A 112 5.10 -4.49 -9.07
N ALA A 113 6.19 -3.77 -9.30
CA ALA A 113 6.49 -2.50 -8.64
C ALA A 113 6.27 -1.29 -9.56
N GLY A 114 5.46 -0.36 -9.08
CA GLY A 114 5.08 0.91 -9.71
C GLY A 114 3.56 1.00 -9.89
N PRO A 115 2.90 2.10 -9.48
CA PRO A 115 1.43 2.19 -9.43
C PRO A 115 0.76 2.00 -10.80
N LEU A 116 1.31 2.54 -11.88
CA LEU A 116 0.79 2.29 -13.23
C LEU A 116 1.01 0.85 -13.71
N LYS A 117 2.07 0.17 -13.25
CA LYS A 117 2.30 -1.24 -13.58
C LYS A 117 1.31 -2.15 -12.84
N VAL A 118 0.98 -1.79 -11.60
CA VAL A 118 -0.10 -2.44 -10.83
C VAL A 118 -1.42 -2.33 -11.58
N CYS A 119 -1.81 -1.12 -11.99
CA CYS A 119 -3.04 -0.91 -12.76
C CYS A 119 -3.06 -1.73 -14.05
N ARG A 120 -1.94 -1.75 -14.79
CA ARG A 120 -1.80 -2.55 -16.02
C ARG A 120 -1.94 -4.05 -15.77
N GLU A 121 -1.35 -4.57 -14.69
CA GLU A 121 -1.48 -5.98 -14.35
C GLU A 121 -2.91 -6.34 -13.98
N ILE A 122 -3.57 -5.54 -13.14
CA ILE A 122 -4.97 -5.76 -12.75
C ILE A 122 -5.85 -5.79 -13.99
N PHE A 123 -5.73 -4.78 -14.85
CA PHE A 123 -6.54 -4.67 -16.06
C PHE A 123 -6.29 -5.82 -17.04
N LYS A 124 -5.04 -6.32 -17.12
CA LYS A 124 -4.70 -7.51 -17.91
C LYS A 124 -5.51 -8.74 -17.47
N GLN A 125 -5.84 -8.87 -16.19
CA GLN A 125 -6.62 -10.01 -15.69
C GLN A 125 -8.09 -9.99 -16.12
N PHE A 126 -8.57 -8.84 -16.61
CA PHE A 126 -9.96 -8.71 -17.04
C PHE A 126 -10.18 -9.37 -18.42
N GLY A 127 -9.11 -9.51 -19.20
CA GLY A 127 -9.11 -10.27 -20.44
C GLY A 127 -9.84 -9.55 -21.57
N SER A 128 -10.87 -10.20 -22.13
CA SER A 128 -11.59 -9.75 -23.33
C SER A 128 -12.83 -8.94 -22.98
N VAL A 129 -13.17 -7.95 -23.81
CA VAL A 129 -14.46 -7.25 -23.77
C VAL A 129 -15.65 -8.15 -24.11
N LEU A 130 -15.38 -9.35 -24.64
CA LEU A 130 -16.37 -10.38 -24.96
C LEU A 130 -16.42 -11.50 -23.92
N ARG A 131 -15.80 -11.31 -22.75
CA ARG A 131 -15.83 -12.29 -21.66
C ARG A 131 -17.28 -12.53 -21.22
N GLU A 132 -17.66 -13.80 -21.07
CA GLU A 132 -19.00 -14.19 -20.60
C GLU A 132 -19.02 -14.45 -19.08
N GLU A 133 -17.87 -14.78 -18.48
CA GLU A 133 -17.76 -15.05 -17.04
C GLU A 133 -17.71 -13.76 -16.20
N PRO A 134 -18.23 -13.78 -14.96
CA PRO A 134 -18.16 -12.64 -14.06
C PRO A 134 -16.73 -12.16 -13.82
N LEU A 135 -16.58 -10.84 -13.73
CA LEU A 135 -15.34 -10.20 -13.32
C LEU A 135 -15.33 -10.00 -11.81
N TYR A 136 -14.26 -10.46 -11.15
CA TYR A 136 -14.05 -10.25 -9.73
C TYR A 136 -12.90 -9.29 -9.50
N PHE A 137 -13.15 -8.22 -8.75
CA PHE A 137 -12.14 -7.27 -8.35
C PHE A 137 -12.43 -6.74 -6.96
N GLY A 138 -11.46 -6.82 -6.04
CA GLY A 138 -11.68 -6.43 -4.66
C GLY A 138 -10.67 -7.01 -3.68
N LEU A 139 -10.77 -6.60 -2.40
CA LEU A 139 -10.04 -7.24 -1.31
C LEU A 139 -10.81 -8.45 -0.80
N GLU A 140 -10.14 -9.59 -0.72
CA GLU A 140 -10.64 -10.82 -0.10
C GLU A 140 -9.89 -11.09 1.19
N ASN A 141 -10.60 -11.35 2.28
CA ASN A 141 -9.95 -11.73 3.53
C ASN A 141 -9.28 -13.10 3.38
N ILE A 142 -8.01 -13.21 3.76
CA ILE A 142 -7.21 -14.44 3.59
C ILE A 142 -7.86 -15.65 4.25
N SER A 143 -8.55 -15.49 5.38
CA SER A 143 -9.23 -16.59 6.07
C SER A 143 -10.37 -17.23 5.27
N THR A 144 -10.89 -16.51 4.26
CA THR A 144 -11.95 -17.00 3.37
C THR A 144 -11.41 -17.69 2.13
N VAL A 145 -10.11 -17.54 1.85
CA VAL A 145 -9.45 -18.12 0.69
C VAL A 145 -9.03 -19.55 1.04
N ARG A 146 -9.51 -20.52 0.27
CA ARG A 146 -9.09 -21.92 0.43
C ARG A 146 -7.69 -22.08 -0.15
N THR A 147 -6.68 -21.94 0.70
CA THR A 147 -5.29 -22.25 0.33
C THR A 147 -4.87 -23.57 0.95
N HIS A 148 -3.97 -24.29 0.27
CA HIS A 148 -3.42 -25.55 0.80
C HIS A 148 -2.45 -25.33 1.98
N ASN A 149 -1.91 -24.12 2.12
CA ASN A 149 -0.97 -23.73 3.19
C ASN A 149 -1.37 -22.37 3.78
N SER A 150 -0.96 -22.10 5.01
CA SER A 150 -1.09 -20.78 5.62
C SER A 150 -0.27 -19.75 4.84
N ILE A 151 -0.82 -18.54 4.70
CA ILE A 151 -0.12 -17.40 4.14
C ILE A 151 0.53 -16.65 5.31
N ASP A 152 1.86 -16.63 5.36
CA ASP A 152 2.59 -16.00 6.47
C ASP A 152 2.45 -14.47 6.42
N LYS A 153 2.34 -13.86 7.60
CA LYS A 153 2.36 -12.40 7.75
C LYS A 153 3.75 -11.86 7.42
N ALA A 154 3.81 -10.80 6.62
CA ALA A 154 5.04 -10.10 6.35
C ALA A 154 5.27 -9.00 7.40
N ARG A 155 6.54 -8.76 7.73
CA ARG A 155 6.95 -7.55 8.46
C ARG A 155 6.65 -6.32 7.60
N LEU A 156 6.12 -5.27 8.23
CA LEU A 156 5.95 -3.98 7.60
C LEU A 156 7.10 -3.04 7.91
N PHE A 157 7.49 -2.26 6.91
CA PHE A 157 8.45 -1.16 7.02
C PHE A 157 7.73 0.13 6.66
N ALA A 158 7.75 1.10 7.58
CA ALA A 158 7.21 2.43 7.35
C ALA A 158 8.35 3.36 6.91
N VAL A 159 8.20 4.00 5.76
CA VAL A 159 9.21 4.87 5.15
C VAL A 159 8.57 6.11 4.52
N PRO A 160 9.35 7.16 4.21
CA PRO A 160 8.84 8.30 3.48
C PRO A 160 8.31 7.94 2.09
N ARG A 161 7.27 8.66 1.68
CA ARG A 161 6.70 8.58 0.33
C ARG A 161 7.71 9.04 -0.72
N VAL A 162 7.49 8.64 -1.97
CA VAL A 162 8.38 8.98 -3.09
C VAL A 162 7.75 9.92 -4.09
N ALA A 163 8.59 10.59 -4.87
CA ALA A 163 8.19 11.49 -5.97
C ALA A 163 7.26 12.66 -5.55
N LEU A 164 7.31 13.08 -4.29
CA LEU A 164 6.57 14.25 -3.81
C LEU A 164 7.21 15.56 -4.29
N ASN A 165 6.37 16.52 -4.68
CA ASN A 165 6.81 17.88 -5.01
C ASN A 165 7.07 18.65 -3.71
N THR A 166 8.33 18.88 -3.37
CA THR A 166 8.71 19.60 -2.14
C THR A 166 8.20 21.04 -2.09
N ALA A 167 7.88 21.66 -3.23
CA ALA A 167 7.28 23.00 -3.25
C ALA A 167 5.89 23.08 -2.58
N LYS A 168 5.19 21.94 -2.43
CA LYS A 168 3.90 21.86 -1.69
C LYS A 168 4.06 21.77 -0.18
N ASP A 169 5.27 21.48 0.29
CA ASP A 169 5.59 21.25 1.70
C ASP A 169 6.95 21.92 2.02
N PRO A 170 7.02 23.27 1.98
CA PRO A 170 8.26 24.01 2.12
C PRO A 170 8.91 23.84 3.50
N GLU A 171 8.13 23.47 4.51
CA GLU A 171 8.59 23.19 5.88
C GLU A 171 8.95 21.70 6.08
N GLU A 172 8.84 20.88 5.02
CA GLU A 172 9.15 19.45 5.02
C GLU A 172 8.41 18.64 6.09
N ILE A 173 7.21 19.08 6.48
CA ILE A 173 6.40 18.49 7.56
C ILE A 173 5.90 17.09 7.18
N PHE A 174 5.54 16.89 5.91
CA PHE A 174 4.86 15.70 5.38
C PHE A 174 5.73 14.88 4.43
N CYS A 175 6.74 15.48 3.80
CA CYS A 175 7.61 14.79 2.85
C CYS A 175 8.53 13.76 3.53
N GLY A 176 8.91 14.00 4.80
CA GLY A 176 9.71 13.09 5.63
C GLY A 176 8.91 12.08 6.46
N ARG A 177 7.58 12.15 6.44
CA ARG A 177 6.71 11.29 7.27
C ARG A 177 6.63 9.86 6.74
N PRO A 178 6.57 8.83 7.61
CA PRO A 178 6.59 7.42 7.21
C PRO A 178 5.23 6.92 6.70
N TYR A 179 4.66 7.59 5.69
CA TYR A 179 3.32 7.29 5.15
C TYR A 179 3.35 6.32 3.95
N ARG A 180 4.50 5.68 3.69
CA ARG A 180 4.62 4.56 2.75
C ARG A 180 4.90 3.28 3.53
N PHE A 181 4.13 2.24 3.27
CA PHE A 181 4.29 0.94 3.91
C PHE A 181 4.74 -0.10 2.90
N LEU A 182 5.79 -0.83 3.26
CA LEU A 182 6.42 -1.84 2.45
C LEU A 182 6.43 -3.17 3.19
N SER A 183 6.15 -4.27 2.50
CA SER A 183 6.46 -5.62 2.99
C SER A 183 7.72 -6.20 2.37
N PHE A 184 8.34 -5.49 1.42
CA PHE A 184 9.67 -5.78 0.86
C PHE A 184 10.51 -4.52 0.72
N LEU A 185 11.84 -4.71 0.73
CA LEU A 185 12.80 -3.65 0.48
C LEU A 185 13.45 -3.77 -0.92
N TYR A 186 12.82 -4.53 -1.83
CA TYR A 186 13.22 -4.60 -3.22
C TYR A 186 12.61 -3.44 -4.03
N LEU A 187 13.29 -2.31 -3.99
CA LEU A 187 12.87 -1.08 -4.69
C LEU A 187 13.84 -0.75 -5.85
N PRO A 188 13.42 0.06 -6.83
CA PRO A 188 14.34 0.66 -7.78
C PRO A 188 15.48 1.38 -7.05
N HIS A 189 16.70 1.34 -7.60
CA HIS A 189 17.95 1.79 -6.91
C HIS A 189 17.84 3.14 -6.17
N LYS A 190 17.15 4.14 -6.76
CA LYS A 190 17.00 5.47 -6.13
C LYS A 190 16.05 5.46 -4.93
N GLU A 191 15.02 4.62 -4.95
CA GLU A 191 14.07 4.48 -3.85
C GLU A 191 14.63 3.60 -2.73
N SER A 192 15.34 2.53 -3.10
CA SER A 192 15.98 1.63 -2.11
C SER A 192 16.96 2.38 -1.23
N GLU A 193 17.77 3.29 -1.77
CA GLU A 193 18.72 4.06 -0.97
C GLU A 193 18.04 5.04 -0.01
N LYS A 194 16.90 5.62 -0.40
CA LYS A 194 16.11 6.49 0.49
C LYS A 194 15.49 5.68 1.63
N ALA A 195 14.85 4.55 1.31
CA ALA A 195 14.28 3.65 2.31
C ALA A 195 15.36 3.11 3.27
N ARG A 196 16.50 2.68 2.73
CA ARG A 196 17.66 2.21 3.51
C ARG A 196 18.14 3.24 4.51
N ARG A 197 18.42 4.47 4.06
CA ARG A 197 18.86 5.55 4.95
C ARG A 197 17.83 5.86 6.03
N TYR A 198 16.55 5.85 5.68
CA TYR A 198 15.49 6.08 6.66
C TYR A 198 15.47 4.99 7.74
N LEU A 199 15.40 3.72 7.34
CA LEU A 199 15.30 2.57 8.23
C LEU A 199 16.54 2.32 9.10
N ILE A 200 17.72 2.82 8.69
CA ILE A 200 18.95 2.72 9.49
C ILE A 200 19.00 3.83 10.55
N HIS A 201 18.49 5.03 10.24
CA HIS A 201 18.68 6.22 11.07
C HIS A 201 17.45 6.64 11.89
N HIS A 202 16.26 6.09 11.62
CA HIS A 202 15.03 6.43 12.34
C HIS A 202 14.56 5.24 13.21
N PRO A 203 14.51 5.40 14.54
CA PRO A 203 14.42 4.30 15.51
C PRO A 203 13.01 3.73 15.73
N GLU A 204 12.01 4.15 14.95
CA GLU A 204 10.63 3.64 15.05
C GLU A 204 10.55 2.15 14.62
N ASP A 205 11.39 1.75 13.65
CA ASP A 205 11.54 0.37 13.14
C ASP A 205 12.99 0.15 12.61
N PRO A 206 14.03 0.21 13.46
CA PRO A 206 15.40 0.18 12.99
C PRO A 206 15.74 -1.20 12.41
N LEU A 207 16.46 -1.19 11.28
CA LEU A 207 17.11 -2.37 10.73
C LEU A 207 18.62 -2.18 10.77
N SER A 208 19.35 -3.19 11.24
CA SER A 208 20.78 -3.24 10.97
C SER A 208 21.02 -3.32 9.45
N PRO A 209 22.17 -2.84 8.95
CA PRO A 209 22.52 -2.98 7.53
C PRO A 209 22.41 -4.42 7.01
N VAL A 210 22.75 -5.40 7.86
CA VAL A 210 22.68 -6.84 7.54
C VAL A 210 21.22 -7.29 7.36
N GLU A 211 20.32 -6.88 8.26
CA GLU A 211 18.89 -7.21 8.14
C GLU A 211 18.27 -6.55 6.91
N TYR A 212 18.60 -5.26 6.65
CA TYR A 212 18.15 -4.57 5.46
C TYR A 212 18.55 -5.34 4.19
N ASP A 213 19.83 -5.70 4.07
CA ASP A 213 20.34 -6.42 2.90
C ASP A 213 19.69 -7.79 2.76
N ALA A 214 19.35 -8.46 3.87
CA ALA A 214 18.69 -9.74 3.84
C ALA A 214 17.20 -9.62 3.42
N TYR A 215 16.47 -8.59 3.86
CA TYR A 215 15.13 -8.29 3.34
C TYR A 215 15.17 -7.88 1.86
N ALA A 216 16.08 -6.98 1.48
CA ALA A 216 16.22 -6.48 0.11
C ALA A 216 16.64 -7.57 -0.90
N SER A 217 17.37 -8.58 -0.44
CA SER A 217 17.81 -9.71 -1.28
C SER A 217 16.83 -10.87 -1.36
N GLY A 218 15.75 -10.88 -0.56
CA GLY A 218 14.84 -12.02 -0.56
C GLY A 218 15.18 -13.11 0.46
N ARG A 219 16.10 -12.88 1.41
CA ARG A 219 16.64 -13.92 2.32
C ARG A 219 15.94 -14.04 3.68
N LEU A 220 15.40 -12.95 4.23
CA LEU A 220 14.71 -12.95 5.55
C LEU A 220 13.18 -12.95 5.40
N TRP A 221 12.70 -13.82 4.52
CA TRP A 221 11.28 -14.08 4.34
C TRP A 221 10.91 -15.32 5.13
#